data_AF-A0A973RWD1-F1
#
_entry.id   AF-A0A973RWD1-F1
#
_cell.length_a   1.000
_cell.length_b   1.000
_cell.length_c   1.000
_cell.angle_alpha   90.00
_cell.angle_beta   90.00
_cell.angle_gamma   90.00
#
_symmetry.space_group_name_H-M   'P 1'
#
loop_
_entity.id
_entity.type
_entity.pdbx_description
1 polymer ?
#
loop_
_entity_poly.entity_id
_entity_poly.type
_entity_poly.pdbx_seq_one_letter_code
_entity_poly.pdbx_strand_id
1 'polypeptide(L)'
;MTTPVVDDRMRMLMPTTNRPWPPPELNPITYQWRIWDAWWAADPVKLQWVHYNLGANSPVGRGFFATTGEGGLPVPRPGQFRGGLLGSVAYTFWGAPTPPGEKRTKLHVPIASDIASTSAELLFSKPPVITASNPANQAALDGLLDDGFHAKLLEAAETCSALGGVYLRTVWDTDVSDSPMLDVVPADAAVPLFSHG
;
A
#
# COMPACT_ATOMS: atom_id res chain seq x y z
N MET A 1 -25.46 4.73 -3.48
CA MET A 1 -24.63 3.90 -4.36
C MET A 1 -23.20 3.99 -3.82
N THR A 2 -22.73 2.95 -3.15
CA THR A 2 -21.37 2.88 -2.58
C THR A 2 -20.36 2.82 -3.73
N THR A 3 -19.29 3.61 -3.66
CA THR A 3 -18.21 3.53 -4.65
C THR A 3 -17.57 2.13 -4.59
N PRO A 4 -17.32 1.49 -5.74
CA PRO A 4 -16.63 0.21 -5.74
C PRO A 4 -15.23 0.39 -5.15
N VAL A 5 -14.81 -0.56 -4.31
CA VAL A 5 -13.44 -0.64 -3.81
C VAL A 5 -12.52 -0.87 -5.01
N VAL A 6 -11.58 0.03 -5.23
CA VAL A 6 -10.51 -0.14 -6.22
C VAL A 6 -9.39 -0.89 -5.51
N ASP A 7 -9.30 -2.18 -5.85
CA ASP A 7 -8.33 -3.11 -5.31
C ASP A 7 -7.62 -3.76 -6.49
N ASP A 8 -6.33 -3.46 -6.66
CA ASP A 8 -5.51 -4.00 -7.75
C ASP A 8 -5.08 -5.44 -7.48
N ARG A 9 -5.30 -5.91 -6.24
CA ARG A 9 -5.17 -7.32 -5.93
C ARG A 9 -6.21 -8.04 -6.79
N MET A 10 -5.72 -8.78 -7.77
CA MET A 10 -6.52 -9.76 -8.48
C MET A 10 -7.40 -10.47 -7.45
N ARG A 11 -8.73 -10.39 -7.60
CA ARG A 11 -9.67 -11.33 -6.97
C ARG A 11 -9.46 -12.70 -7.61
N MET A 12 -8.25 -13.23 -7.44
CA MET A 12 -7.83 -14.53 -7.90
C MET A 12 -8.37 -15.52 -6.90
N LEU A 13 -9.01 -16.55 -7.44
CA LEU A 13 -9.31 -17.73 -6.68
C LEU A 13 -7.96 -18.37 -6.32
N MET A 14 -7.77 -18.74 -5.06
CA MET A 14 -6.58 -19.50 -4.70
C MET A 14 -6.48 -20.74 -5.60
N PRO A 15 -5.33 -21.00 -6.26
CA PRO A 15 -5.20 -22.03 -7.30
C PRO A 15 -5.67 -23.42 -6.86
N THR A 16 -5.57 -23.72 -5.56
CA THR A 16 -5.82 -25.05 -5.00
C THR A 16 -7.15 -25.19 -4.28
N THR A 17 -7.80 -24.10 -3.86
CA THR A 17 -8.98 -24.17 -2.96
C THR A 17 -10.21 -23.42 -3.45
N ASN A 18 -10.14 -22.73 -4.60
CA ASN A 18 -11.25 -21.95 -5.16
C ASN A 18 -11.88 -20.97 -4.14
N ARG A 19 -11.09 -20.54 -3.14
CA ARG A 19 -11.49 -19.58 -2.13
C ARG A 19 -11.25 -18.16 -2.65
N PRO A 20 -12.17 -17.21 -2.41
CA PRO A 20 -11.98 -15.83 -2.79
C PRO A 20 -10.82 -15.23 -2.00
N TRP A 21 -9.91 -14.56 -2.71
CA TRP A 21 -8.85 -13.76 -2.11
C TRP A 21 -9.18 -12.26 -2.20
N PRO A 22 -8.94 -11.47 -1.13
CA PRO A 22 -8.64 -11.90 0.24
C PRO A 22 -9.82 -12.61 0.93
N PRO A 23 -9.58 -13.41 2.00
CA PRO A 23 -10.65 -14.04 2.76
C PRO A 23 -11.65 -13.01 3.32
N PRO A 24 -12.97 -13.19 3.12
CA PRO A 24 -13.97 -12.20 3.51
C PRO A 24 -13.99 -11.90 5.02
N GLU A 25 -13.58 -12.86 5.86
CA GLU A 25 -13.56 -12.66 7.32
C GLU A 25 -12.50 -11.62 7.73
N LEU A 26 -11.45 -11.44 6.93
CA LEU A 26 -10.36 -10.50 7.18
C LEU A 26 -10.62 -9.10 6.59
N ASN A 27 -11.83 -8.84 6.11
CA ASN A 27 -12.22 -7.53 5.54
C ASN A 27 -11.86 -6.33 6.44
N PRO A 28 -12.05 -6.34 7.77
CA PRO A 28 -11.66 -5.20 8.61
C PRO A 28 -10.16 -4.88 8.56
N ILE A 29 -9.31 -5.90 8.47
CA ILE A 29 -7.85 -5.76 8.43
C ILE A 29 -7.42 -5.37 7.01
N THR A 30 -7.89 -6.11 6.01
CA THR A 30 -7.56 -5.85 4.60
C THR A 30 -8.08 -4.49 4.11
N TYR A 31 -9.12 -3.94 4.75
CA TYR A 31 -9.57 -2.57 4.55
C TYR A 31 -8.52 -1.54 4.96
N GLN A 32 -7.83 -1.74 6.08
CA GLN A 32 -6.74 -0.85 6.51
C GLN A 32 -5.55 -0.93 5.56
N TRP A 33 -5.15 -2.13 5.15
CA TRP A 33 -4.10 -2.29 4.14
C TRP A 33 -4.42 -1.59 2.82
N ARG A 34 -5.69 -1.59 2.37
CA ARG A 34 -6.10 -0.84 1.17
C ARG A 34 -5.96 0.67 1.34
N ILE A 35 -6.19 1.19 2.55
CA ILE A 35 -5.96 2.60 2.84
C ILE A 35 -4.48 2.92 2.76
N TRP A 36 -3.63 2.11 3.40
CA TRP A 36 -2.18 2.33 3.41
C TRP A 36 -1.56 2.18 2.02
N ASP A 37 -1.97 1.15 1.26
CA ASP A 37 -1.58 0.96 -0.15
C ASP A 37 -1.94 2.17 -1.01
N ALA A 38 -3.13 2.76 -0.84
CA ALA A 38 -3.52 3.94 -1.59
C ALA A 38 -2.60 5.15 -1.33
N TRP A 39 -2.16 5.32 -0.08
CA TRP A 39 -1.22 6.38 0.29
C TRP A 39 0.19 6.10 -0.23
N TRP A 40 0.67 4.86 -0.09
CA TRP A 40 1.99 4.44 -0.53
C TRP A 40 2.13 4.46 -2.07
N ALA A 41 1.22 3.79 -2.79
CA ALA A 41 1.22 3.73 -4.25
C ALA A 41 0.91 5.09 -4.91
N ALA A 42 0.39 6.05 -4.13
CA ALA A 42 0.03 7.39 -4.62
C ALA A 42 -0.95 7.38 -5.81
N ASP A 43 -1.76 6.34 -5.94
CA ASP A 43 -2.73 6.19 -7.03
C ASP A 43 -3.91 7.18 -6.83
N PRO A 44 -4.15 8.11 -7.78
CA PRO A 44 -5.22 9.09 -7.67
C PRO A 44 -6.62 8.49 -7.50
N VAL A 45 -6.89 7.32 -8.08
CA VAL A 45 -8.18 6.64 -8.03
C VAL A 45 -8.38 5.99 -6.66
N LYS A 46 -7.36 5.29 -6.15
CA LYS A 46 -7.41 4.67 -4.80
C LYS A 46 -7.53 5.73 -3.71
N LEU A 47 -6.78 6.83 -3.83
CA LEU A 47 -6.85 7.96 -2.90
C LEU A 47 -8.23 8.62 -2.89
N GLN A 48 -8.88 8.74 -4.05
CA GLN A 48 -10.26 9.24 -4.11
C GLN A 48 -11.22 8.34 -3.35
N TRP A 49 -11.06 7.02 -3.45
CA TRP A 49 -11.86 6.05 -2.68
C TRP A 49 -11.61 6.16 -1.17
N VAL A 50 -10.34 6.27 -0.74
CA VAL A 50 -9.96 6.46 0.68
C VAL A 50 -10.63 7.70 1.26
N HIS A 51 -10.51 8.84 0.57
CA HIS A 51 -11.09 10.10 1.04
C HIS A 51 -12.62 10.07 1.07
N TYR A 52 -13.26 9.42 0.09
CA TYR A 52 -14.71 9.23 0.11
C TYR A 52 -15.15 8.39 1.31
N ASN A 53 -14.48 7.27 1.61
CA ASN A 53 -14.89 6.40 2.72
C ASN A 53 -14.49 6.90 4.11
N LEU A 54 -13.31 7.51 4.27
CA LEU A 54 -12.90 8.14 5.52
C LEU A 54 -13.72 9.41 5.80
N GLY A 55 -13.97 10.25 4.79
CA GLY A 55 -14.62 11.55 4.95
C GLY A 55 -16.15 11.53 4.96
N ALA A 56 -16.81 10.65 4.19
CA ALA A 56 -18.28 10.69 4.06
C ALA A 56 -19.03 9.88 5.13
N ASN A 57 -18.42 8.85 5.73
CA ASN A 57 -19.13 7.89 6.60
C ASN A 57 -18.60 7.80 8.05
N SER A 58 -17.57 8.55 8.43
CA SER A 58 -17.05 8.58 9.80
C SER A 58 -17.39 9.90 10.51
N PRO A 59 -17.93 9.88 11.75
CA PRO A 59 -18.04 11.08 12.59
C PRO A 59 -16.71 11.82 12.75
N VAL A 60 -15.59 11.09 12.78
CA VAL A 60 -14.22 11.62 12.88
C VAL A 60 -13.75 12.22 11.55
N GLY A 61 -14.10 11.59 10.42
CA GLY A 61 -13.80 12.12 9.09
C GLY A 61 -14.55 13.42 8.79
N ARG A 62 -15.82 13.51 9.22
CA ARG A 62 -16.59 14.75 9.15
C ARG A 62 -15.95 15.88 9.98
N GLY A 63 -15.35 15.56 11.13
CA GLY A 63 -14.62 16.54 11.95
C GLY A 63 -13.26 16.95 11.37
N PHE A 64 -12.47 15.98 10.90
CA PHE A 64 -11.14 16.20 10.33
C PHE A 64 -11.17 17.02 9.03
N PHE A 65 -12.17 16.80 8.16
CA PHE A 65 -12.40 17.60 6.96
C PHE A 65 -13.30 18.82 7.18
N ALA A 66 -13.93 18.99 8.36
CA ALA A 66 -14.61 20.23 8.72
C ALA A 66 -13.63 21.33 9.12
N THR A 67 -12.40 20.99 9.47
CA THR A 67 -11.41 21.93 10.00
C THR A 67 -10.40 22.45 8.96
N THR A 68 -10.60 22.23 7.67
CA THR A 68 -9.86 22.97 6.62
C THR A 68 -10.27 24.44 6.49
N GLY A 69 -11.18 24.91 7.35
CA GLY A 69 -11.09 26.29 7.87
C GLY A 69 -11.43 27.42 6.91
N GLU A 70 -12.38 27.27 5.99
CA GLU A 70 -12.92 28.42 5.26
C GLU A 70 -14.37 28.70 5.70
N GLY A 71 -14.54 29.73 6.54
CA GLY A 71 -15.85 30.23 6.92
C GLY A 71 -16.53 30.88 5.72
N GLY A 72 -17.63 30.31 5.25
CA GLY A 72 -18.48 30.94 4.22
C GLY A 72 -18.77 30.12 2.97
N LEU A 73 -18.86 28.78 3.03
CA LEU A 73 -19.36 28.03 1.88
C LEU A 73 -20.85 28.34 1.63
N PRO A 74 -21.23 28.83 0.43
CA PRO A 74 -22.60 29.23 0.13
C PRO A 74 -23.54 28.03 0.15
N VAL A 75 -24.78 28.28 0.61
CA VAL A 75 -25.89 27.31 0.58
C VAL A 75 -26.02 26.75 -0.85
N PRO A 76 -25.92 25.42 -1.06
CA PRO A 76 -25.87 24.84 -2.40
C PRO A 76 -27.18 25.08 -3.15
N ARG A 77 -27.09 25.64 -4.37
CA ARG A 77 -28.27 25.81 -5.25
C ARG A 77 -28.68 24.46 -5.84
N PRO A 78 -30.00 24.18 -6.00
CA PRO A 78 -30.51 22.86 -6.40
C PRO A 78 -30.00 22.30 -7.74
N GLY A 79 -29.38 23.12 -8.61
CA GLY A 79 -28.87 22.71 -9.92
C GLY A 79 -27.42 22.23 -9.97
N GLN A 80 -26.66 22.32 -8.86
CA GLN A 80 -25.24 21.94 -8.83
C GLN A 80 -25.02 20.42 -8.70
N PHE A 81 -26.11 19.64 -8.57
CA PHE A 81 -26.10 18.18 -8.44
C PHE A 81 -26.15 17.42 -9.79
N ARG A 82 -25.44 17.89 -10.81
CA ARG A 82 -25.14 17.07 -12.02
C ARG A 82 -23.77 16.36 -11.96
N GLY A 83 -23.17 16.32 -10.78
CA GLY A 83 -22.11 15.40 -10.37
C GLY A 83 -22.17 15.34 -8.86
N GLY A 84 -22.71 14.24 -8.31
CA GLY A 84 -23.12 14.12 -6.90
C GLY A 84 -21.98 14.28 -5.87
N LEU A 85 -22.24 13.91 -4.61
CA LEU A 85 -21.36 14.00 -3.42
C LEU A 85 -19.85 13.69 -3.61
N LEU A 86 -19.49 12.99 -4.69
CA LEU A 86 -18.13 12.74 -5.17
C LEU A 86 -17.40 14.01 -5.63
N GLY A 87 -18.11 14.98 -6.19
CA GLY A 87 -17.57 16.25 -6.66
C GLY A 87 -17.06 17.14 -5.53
N SER A 88 -17.64 17.07 -4.33
CA SER A 88 -17.22 17.92 -3.19
C SER A 88 -15.93 17.45 -2.52
N VAL A 89 -15.73 16.13 -2.39
CA VAL A 89 -14.48 15.58 -1.82
C VAL A 89 -13.33 15.68 -2.83
N ALA A 90 -13.61 15.44 -4.11
CA ALA A 90 -12.65 15.73 -5.18
C ALA A 90 -12.30 17.22 -5.20
N TYR A 91 -13.24 18.13 -4.89
CA TYR A 91 -12.96 19.55 -4.79
C TYR A 91 -12.03 19.92 -3.63
N THR A 92 -12.18 19.30 -2.46
CA THR A 92 -11.36 19.66 -1.28
C THR A 92 -9.88 19.30 -1.44
N PHE A 93 -9.55 18.21 -2.13
CA PHE A 93 -8.15 17.78 -2.32
C PHE A 93 -7.63 18.09 -3.73
N TRP A 94 -8.50 18.01 -4.74
CA TRP A 94 -8.18 18.14 -6.16
C TRP A 94 -8.88 19.32 -6.85
N GLY A 95 -9.60 20.19 -6.13
CA GLY A 95 -10.28 21.38 -6.67
C GLY A 95 -11.27 21.11 -7.80
N ALA A 96 -11.57 22.13 -8.59
CA ALA A 96 -12.53 22.01 -9.68
C ALA A 96 -12.16 20.85 -10.64
N PRO A 97 -13.13 20.00 -11.03
CA PRO A 97 -12.88 18.94 -11.99
C PRO A 97 -12.34 19.55 -13.28
N THR A 98 -11.30 18.92 -13.84
CA THR A 98 -10.67 19.41 -15.07
C THR A 98 -11.69 19.39 -16.21
N PRO A 99 -11.95 20.53 -16.88
CA PRO A 99 -12.89 20.59 -18.00
C PRO A 99 -12.54 19.60 -19.12
N PRO A 100 -13.53 19.07 -19.85
CA PRO A 100 -13.26 18.18 -20.98
C PRO A 100 -12.35 18.86 -22.01
N GLY A 101 -11.19 18.26 -22.29
CA GLY A 101 -10.19 18.80 -23.23
C GLY A 101 -8.99 19.51 -22.58
N GLU A 102 -8.99 19.70 -21.26
CA GLU A 102 -7.87 20.27 -20.52
C GLU A 102 -7.08 19.16 -19.78
N LYS A 103 -5.75 19.28 -19.75
CA LYS A 103 -4.88 18.32 -19.03
C LYS A 103 -4.86 18.68 -17.55
N ARG A 104 -5.01 17.67 -16.68
CA ARG A 104 -5.01 17.85 -15.22
C ARG A 104 -3.68 18.47 -14.77
N THR A 105 -3.75 19.62 -14.10
CA THR A 105 -2.58 20.41 -13.66
C THR A 105 -2.13 20.10 -12.22
N LYS A 106 -2.82 19.21 -11.50
CA LYS A 106 -2.51 18.86 -10.10
C LYS A 106 -1.68 17.61 -10.00
N LEU A 107 -0.52 17.76 -9.36
CA LEU A 107 0.45 16.70 -9.10
C LEU A 107 0.26 16.19 -7.66
N HIS A 108 0.11 14.87 -7.50
CA HIS A 108 0.19 14.25 -6.18
C HIS A 108 1.67 14.14 -5.78
N VAL A 109 2.00 14.49 -4.54
CA VAL A 109 3.33 14.28 -3.99
C VAL A 109 3.28 12.99 -3.15
N PRO A 110 4.00 11.92 -3.53
CA PRO A 110 3.94 10.62 -2.85
C PRO A 110 4.73 10.63 -1.52
N ILE A 111 4.37 11.52 -0.59
CA ILE A 111 5.11 11.70 0.67
C ILE A 111 5.16 10.41 1.52
N ALA A 112 4.14 9.56 1.44
CA ALA A 112 4.13 8.29 2.14
C ALA A 112 5.17 7.31 1.55
N SER A 113 5.33 7.29 0.23
CA SER A 113 6.39 6.54 -0.43
C SER A 113 7.76 7.07 -0.04
N ASP A 114 7.96 8.39 -0.07
CA ASP A 114 9.23 9.00 0.31
C ASP A 114 9.63 8.67 1.75
N ILE A 115 8.67 8.69 2.68
CA ILE A 115 8.89 8.29 4.08
C ILE A 115 9.24 6.80 4.18
N ALA A 116 8.53 5.94 3.45
CA ALA A 116 8.76 4.49 3.47
C ALA A 116 10.15 4.14 2.93
N SER A 117 10.53 4.70 1.77
CA SER A 117 11.85 4.51 1.18
C SER A 117 12.95 5.09 2.07
N THR A 118 12.76 6.30 2.63
CA THR A 118 13.74 6.88 3.58
C THR A 118 13.91 6.01 4.82
N SER A 119 12.82 5.45 5.34
CA SER A 119 12.86 4.56 6.52
C SER A 119 13.65 3.27 6.21
N ALA A 120 13.44 2.70 5.02
CA ALA A 120 14.17 1.53 4.54
C ALA A 120 15.67 1.80 4.37
N GLU A 121 16.01 2.92 3.73
CA GLU A 121 17.39 3.35 3.52
C GLU A 121 18.12 3.62 4.84
N LEU A 122 17.43 4.18 5.85
CA LEU A 122 18.02 4.38 7.18
C LEU A 122 18.28 3.05 7.89
N LEU A 123 17.32 2.12 7.83
CA LEU A 123 17.43 0.82 8.48
C LEU A 123 18.53 -0.05 7.85
N PHE A 124 18.64 0.00 6.52
CA PHE A 124 19.57 -0.79 5.73
C PHE A 124 20.66 0.08 5.08
N SER A 125 21.03 1.20 5.71
CA SER A 125 22.09 2.08 5.20
C SER A 125 23.42 1.33 5.01
N LYS A 126 23.64 0.30 5.82
CA LYS A 126 24.73 -0.65 5.68
C LYS A 126 24.16 -2.08 5.59
N PRO A 127 24.62 -2.90 4.65
CA PRO A 127 24.24 -4.30 4.60
C PRO A 127 24.54 -5.02 5.92
N PRO A 128 23.60 -5.83 6.46
CA PRO A 128 23.84 -6.59 7.68
C PRO A 128 24.85 -7.71 7.41
N VAL A 129 25.77 -7.92 8.36
CA VAL A 129 26.74 -9.01 8.30
C VAL A 129 26.16 -10.22 9.04
N ILE A 130 25.93 -11.31 8.30
CA ILE A 130 25.48 -12.58 8.86
C ILE A 130 26.70 -13.45 9.13
N THR A 131 26.85 -13.90 10.38
CA THR A 131 28.00 -14.67 10.81
C THR A 131 27.62 -16.11 11.17
N ALA A 132 28.50 -17.05 10.82
CA ALA A 132 28.44 -18.44 11.23
C ALA A 132 29.72 -18.83 11.96
N SER A 133 29.59 -19.68 12.98
CA SER A 133 30.72 -20.09 13.82
C SER A 133 31.73 -20.99 13.10
N ASN A 134 31.30 -21.72 12.07
CA ASN A 134 32.17 -22.62 11.29
C ASN A 134 32.62 -21.92 10.00
N PRO A 135 33.94 -21.84 9.71
CA PRO A 135 34.45 -21.25 8.48
C PRO A 135 33.86 -21.83 7.19
N ALA A 136 33.57 -23.13 7.16
CA ALA A 136 32.93 -23.76 5.99
C ALA A 136 31.49 -23.26 5.78
N ASN A 137 30.74 -23.04 6.86
CA ASN A 137 29.39 -22.50 6.80
C ASN A 137 29.41 -21.00 6.46
N GLN A 138 30.41 -20.26 6.93
CA GLN A 138 30.58 -18.86 6.57
C GLN A 138 30.81 -18.72 5.06
N ALA A 139 31.71 -19.52 4.47
CA ALA A 139 31.96 -19.49 3.02
C ALA A 139 30.71 -19.84 2.20
N ALA A 140 29.89 -20.79 2.67
CA ALA A 140 28.61 -21.11 2.04
C ALA A 140 27.60 -19.95 2.15
N LEU A 141 27.51 -19.29 3.31
CA LEU A 141 26.63 -18.14 3.51
C LEU A 141 27.07 -16.94 2.66
N ASP A 142 28.36 -16.66 2.58
CA ASP A 142 28.89 -15.56 1.78
C ASP A 142 28.60 -15.77 0.28
N GLY A 143 28.55 -17.02 -0.18
CA GLY A 143 28.13 -17.36 -1.54
C GLY A 143 26.62 -17.23 -1.79
N LEU A 144 25.79 -17.31 -0.74
CA LEU A 144 24.33 -17.16 -0.82
C LEU A 144 23.86 -15.72 -0.63
N LEU A 145 24.58 -14.93 0.18
CA LEU A 145 24.23 -13.57 0.58
C LEU A 145 24.97 -12.54 -0.29
N ASP A 146 24.70 -12.59 -1.59
CA ASP A 146 25.24 -11.65 -2.57
C ASP A 146 24.53 -10.28 -2.53
N ASP A 147 24.81 -9.43 -3.53
CA ASP A 147 24.21 -8.10 -3.65
C ASP A 147 22.66 -8.13 -3.75
N GLY A 148 22.08 -9.21 -4.27
CA GLY A 148 20.64 -9.39 -4.38
C GLY A 148 19.96 -9.52 -3.02
N PHE A 149 20.66 -10.08 -2.02
CA PHE A 149 20.15 -10.19 -0.66
C PHE A 149 19.89 -8.81 -0.03
N HIS A 150 20.84 -7.88 -0.17
CA HIS A 150 20.69 -6.54 0.39
C HIS A 150 19.55 -5.75 -0.27
N ALA A 151 19.47 -5.82 -1.60
CA ALA A 151 18.37 -5.18 -2.35
C ALA A 151 17.00 -5.71 -1.89
N LYS A 152 16.89 -7.03 -1.67
CA LYS A 152 15.65 -7.65 -1.17
C LYS A 152 15.30 -7.25 0.26
N LEU A 153 16.29 -7.06 1.12
CA LEU A 153 16.04 -6.51 2.46
C LEU A 153 15.53 -5.06 2.40
N LEU A 154 16.06 -4.24 1.50
CA LEU A 154 15.62 -2.85 1.32
C LEU A 154 14.18 -2.79 0.78
N GLU A 155 13.85 -3.61 -0.23
CA GLU A 155 12.48 -3.78 -0.75
C GLU A 155 11.51 -4.23 0.35
N ALA A 156 11.93 -5.20 1.17
CA ALA A 156 11.11 -5.69 2.28
C ALA A 156 10.90 -4.63 3.37
N ALA A 157 11.92 -3.83 3.67
CA ALA A 157 11.85 -2.75 4.64
C ALA A 157 10.88 -1.66 4.23
N GLU A 158 10.93 -1.27 2.95
CA GLU A 158 10.01 -0.27 2.40
C GLU A 158 8.56 -0.78 2.47
N THR A 159 8.34 -2.01 2.02
CA THR A 159 7.02 -2.66 2.07
C THR A 159 6.50 -2.76 3.51
N CYS A 160 7.37 -3.11 4.45
CA CYS A 160 7.04 -3.19 5.87
C CYS A 160 6.68 -1.81 6.45
N SER A 161 7.41 -0.76 6.07
CA SER A 161 7.13 0.62 6.48
C SER A 161 5.77 1.09 5.93
N ALA A 162 5.45 0.72 4.69
CA ALA A 162 4.19 1.08 4.04
C ALA A 162 2.97 0.33 4.60
N LEU A 163 3.06 -0.99 4.76
CA LEU A 163 1.91 -1.85 5.08
C LEU A 163 1.87 -2.36 6.53
N GLY A 164 2.87 -2.00 7.33
CA GLY A 164 3.01 -2.41 8.73
C GLY A 164 3.54 -3.84 8.93
N GLY A 165 3.95 -4.52 7.86
CA GLY A 165 4.53 -5.85 7.93
C GLY A 165 4.97 -6.38 6.56
N VAL A 166 5.80 -7.42 6.59
CA VAL A 166 6.29 -8.10 5.40
C VAL A 166 6.64 -9.55 5.74
N TYR A 167 6.52 -10.44 4.76
CA TYR A 167 7.01 -11.81 4.86
C TYR A 167 8.12 -12.01 3.82
N LEU A 168 9.12 -12.77 4.20
CA LEU A 168 10.20 -13.18 3.31
C LEU A 168 10.03 -14.65 2.98
N ARG A 169 10.00 -14.98 1.70
CA ARG A 169 9.90 -16.36 1.20
C ARG A 169 11.17 -16.72 0.46
N THR A 170 11.79 -17.83 0.85
CA THR A 170 12.88 -18.41 0.04
C THR A 170 12.27 -19.15 -1.15
N VAL A 171 12.69 -18.79 -2.34
CA VAL A 171 12.28 -19.43 -3.60
C VAL A 171 13.49 -20.10 -4.22
N TRP A 172 13.28 -21.30 -4.74
CA TRP A 172 14.28 -22.08 -5.44
C TRP A 172 13.73 -22.46 -6.82
N ASP A 173 14.33 -21.92 -7.88
CA ASP A 173 14.02 -22.25 -9.26
C ASP A 173 15.31 -22.29 -10.09
N THR A 174 15.73 -23.51 -10.46
CA THR A 174 16.98 -23.76 -11.20
C THR A 174 16.94 -23.26 -12.63
N ASP A 175 15.75 -22.97 -13.18
CA ASP A 175 15.64 -22.35 -14.50
C ASP A 175 15.99 -20.86 -14.46
N VAL A 176 15.92 -20.24 -13.27
CA VAL A 176 16.17 -18.81 -13.05
C VAL A 176 17.52 -18.55 -12.37
N SER A 177 17.90 -19.37 -11.39
CA SER A 177 19.12 -19.21 -10.61
C SER A 177 19.58 -20.53 -10.00
N ASP A 178 20.89 -20.79 -10.02
CA ASP A 178 21.51 -21.94 -9.35
C ASP A 178 21.51 -21.81 -7.81
N SER A 179 21.25 -20.60 -7.29
CA SER A 179 21.18 -20.28 -5.87
C SER A 179 19.75 -19.93 -5.42
N PRO A 180 19.37 -20.24 -4.17
CA PRO A 180 18.09 -19.82 -3.61
C PRO A 180 18.01 -18.30 -3.54
N MET A 181 16.84 -17.77 -3.89
CA MET A 181 16.58 -16.34 -3.86
C MET A 181 15.54 -15.99 -2.80
N LEU A 182 15.57 -14.74 -2.36
CA LEU A 182 14.61 -14.19 -1.44
C LEU A 182 13.52 -13.44 -2.21
N ASP A 183 12.27 -13.73 -1.88
CA ASP A 183 11.10 -13.05 -2.41
C ASP A 183 10.36 -12.31 -1.30
N VAL A 184 9.88 -11.10 -1.62
CA VAL A 184 9.22 -10.20 -0.68
C VAL A 184 7.71 -10.36 -0.87
N VAL A 185 7.03 -10.79 0.18
CA VAL A 185 5.58 -10.96 0.19
C VAL A 185 4.97 -9.88 1.08
N PRO A 186 4.24 -8.92 0.49
CA PRO A 186 3.51 -7.89 1.24
C PRO A 186 2.57 -8.48 2.29
N ALA A 187 2.33 -7.74 3.39
CA ALA A 187 1.45 -8.21 4.46
C ALA A 187 0.02 -8.52 4.00
N ASP A 188 -0.46 -7.83 2.98
CA ASP A 188 -1.80 -8.01 2.41
C ASP A 188 -1.90 -9.14 1.38
N ALA A 189 -0.78 -9.76 1.03
CA ALA A 189 -0.66 -10.92 0.14
C ALA A 189 -0.54 -12.26 0.89
N ALA A 190 -0.53 -12.24 2.23
CA ALA A 190 -0.39 -13.45 3.05
C ALA A 190 -1.31 -13.44 4.28
N VAL A 191 -1.77 -14.63 4.69
CA VAL A 191 -2.52 -14.83 5.94
C VAL A 191 -1.75 -15.83 6.80
N PRO A 192 -1.10 -15.37 7.89
CA PRO A 192 -0.34 -16.25 8.75
C PRO A 192 -1.26 -17.07 9.67
N LEU A 193 -0.82 -18.28 10.02
CA LEU A 193 -1.41 -19.09 11.08
C LEU A 193 -0.38 -19.21 12.20
N PHE A 194 -0.73 -18.71 13.38
CA PHE A 194 0.12 -18.78 14.57
C PHE A 194 -0.38 -19.90 15.49
N SER A 195 0.49 -20.83 15.88
CA SER A 195 0.15 -21.90 16.81
C SER A 195 0.39 -21.52 18.28
N HIS A 196 1.30 -20.60 18.54
CA HIS A 196 1.64 -20.09 19.87
C HIS A 196 1.83 -18.58 19.76
N GLY A 197 0.94 -17.82 20.39
CA GLY A 197 1.00 -16.36 20.48
C GLY A 197 1.76 -15.87 21.70
#